data_AF-L0F890-F1
#
_entry.id   AF-L0F890-F1
#
_cell.length_a   1.000
_cell.length_b   1.000
_cell.length_c   1.000
_cell.angle_alpha   90.00
_cell.angle_beta   90.00
_cell.angle_gamma   90.00
#
_symmetry.space_group_name_H-M   'P 1'
#
loop_
_entity.id
_entity.type
_entity.pdbx_description
1 polymer ?
#
loop_
_entity_poly.entity_id
_entity_poly.type
_entity_poly.pdbx_seq_one_letter_code
_entity_poly.pdbx_strand_id
1 'polypeptide(L)'
;MVEVKLLGRFGQPVGKITRAMGKQLMTEGKHVQVFDGFGAFRPGNLTNSTLRVADEVIIERSENETTPDVIVVLDNSLFAVSDVTKGLKPKGKVIALGVTKDVLGEKAQDVTFIAVDPSFKGGADCEDELIKVLKQHSVL
;
A
#
# COMPACT_ATOMS: atom_id res chain seq x y z
N MET A 1 2.00 -14.10 -7.10
CA MET A 1 2.06 -13.33 -5.83
C MET A 1 1.97 -11.86 -6.17
N VAL A 2 1.20 -11.12 -5.40
CA VAL A 2 1.00 -9.68 -5.51
C VAL A 2 1.64 -9.03 -4.29
N GLU A 3 2.35 -7.92 -4.51
CA GLU A 3 2.95 -7.12 -3.44
C GLU A 3 2.31 -5.73 -3.36
N VAL A 4 1.79 -5.39 -2.18
CA VAL A 4 1.19 -4.10 -1.88
C VAL A 4 2.01 -3.42 -0.79
N LYS A 5 2.59 -2.26 -1.08
CA LYS A 5 3.38 -1.47 -0.13
C LYS A 5 2.56 -0.28 0.36
N LEU A 6 2.26 -0.26 1.66
CA LEU A 6 1.57 0.85 2.31
C LEU A 6 2.61 1.84 2.82
N LEU A 7 2.44 3.12 2.48
CA LEU A 7 3.27 4.23 2.93
C LEU A 7 2.46 5.13 3.84
N GLY A 8 3.06 5.58 4.93
CA GLY A 8 2.47 6.57 5.82
C GLY A 8 3.52 7.25 6.68
N ARG A 9 3.08 7.90 7.77
CA ARG A 9 3.98 8.56 8.72
C ARG A 9 4.17 7.72 9.98
N PHE A 10 5.37 7.77 10.52
CA PHE A 10 5.68 7.15 11.80
C PHE A 10 4.79 7.74 12.90
N GLY A 11 4.06 6.86 13.61
CA GLY A 11 2.99 7.21 14.56
C GLY A 11 1.58 6.88 14.04
N GLN A 12 1.40 6.69 12.73
CA GLN A 12 0.15 6.23 12.14
C GLN A 12 0.05 4.69 12.19
N PRO A 13 -1.15 4.11 12.17
CA PRO A 13 -1.38 2.67 12.29
C PRO A 13 -1.08 1.89 11.00
N VAL A 14 -0.06 2.26 10.22
CA VAL A 14 0.25 1.66 8.90
C VAL A 14 0.37 0.14 8.99
N GLY A 15 1.30 -0.36 9.81
CA GLY A 15 1.48 -1.81 9.98
C GLY A 15 0.28 -2.52 10.65
N LYS A 16 -0.53 -1.80 11.45
CA LYS A 16 -1.77 -2.36 12.00
C LYS A 16 -2.78 -2.62 10.87
N ILE A 17 -2.97 -1.64 9.98
CA ILE A 17 -3.88 -1.73 8.84
C ILE A 17 -3.45 -2.88 7.91
N THR A 18 -2.17 -2.94 7.51
CA THR A 18 -1.72 -4.01 6.61
C THR A 18 -1.78 -5.40 7.26
N ARG A 19 -1.54 -5.54 8.56
CA ARG A 19 -1.78 -6.81 9.27
C ARG A 19 -3.27 -7.16 9.33
N ALA A 20 -4.17 -6.18 9.49
CA ALA A 20 -5.61 -6.41 9.46
C ALA A 20 -6.06 -6.89 8.06
N MET A 21 -5.62 -6.21 7.00
CA MET A 21 -5.85 -6.65 5.61
C MET A 21 -5.33 -8.07 5.37
N GLY A 22 -4.11 -8.36 5.85
CA GLY A 22 -3.52 -9.69 5.71
C GLY A 22 -4.33 -10.78 6.41
N LYS A 23 -4.81 -10.53 7.64
CA LYS A 23 -5.68 -11.47 8.37
C LYS A 23 -6.97 -11.74 7.61
N GLN A 24 -7.61 -10.72 7.06
CA GLN A 24 -8.82 -10.89 6.27
C GLN A 24 -8.57 -11.74 5.01
N LEU A 25 -7.50 -11.46 4.26
CA LEU A 25 -7.15 -12.25 3.07
C LEU A 25 -6.78 -13.70 3.41
N MET A 26 -6.19 -13.94 4.59
CA MET A 26 -5.99 -15.31 5.09
C MET A 26 -7.31 -16.04 5.33
N THR A 27 -8.34 -15.36 5.85
CA THR A 27 -9.68 -15.97 6.01
C THR A 27 -10.36 -16.27 4.67
N GLU A 28 -9.95 -15.58 3.59
CA GLU A 28 -10.37 -15.87 2.21
C GLU A 28 -9.55 -17.01 1.55
N GLY A 29 -8.66 -17.67 2.30
CA GLY A 29 -7.86 -18.79 1.83
C GLY A 29 -6.57 -18.41 1.10
N LYS A 30 -6.18 -17.13 1.08
CA LYS A 30 -4.93 -16.68 0.46
C LYS A 30 -3.73 -16.95 1.38
N HIS A 31 -2.58 -17.19 0.78
CA HIS A 31 -1.30 -17.19 1.48
C HIS A 31 -0.77 -15.76 1.59
N VAL A 32 -0.45 -15.34 2.81
CA VAL A 32 -0.10 -13.95 3.11
C VAL A 32 1.23 -13.86 3.87
N GLN A 33 2.02 -12.84 3.55
CA GLN A 33 3.13 -12.38 4.39
C GLN A 33 3.02 -10.88 4.61
N VAL A 34 3.42 -10.41 5.79
CA VAL A 34 3.49 -9.00 6.13
C VAL A 34 4.88 -8.67 6.62
N PHE A 35 5.48 -7.63 6.04
CA PHE A 35 6.79 -7.10 6.44
C PHE A 35 6.62 -5.64 6.85
N ASP A 36 6.87 -5.34 8.11
CA ASP A 36 6.86 -3.97 8.60
C ASP A 36 8.24 -3.35 8.40
N GLY A 37 8.28 -2.11 7.91
CA GLY A 37 9.52 -1.36 7.80
C GLY A 37 10.01 -0.87 9.15
N PHE A 38 11.25 -1.24 9.49
CA PHE A 38 11.91 -0.77 10.71
C PHE A 38 12.91 0.34 10.35
N GLY A 39 12.40 1.54 10.13
CA GLY A 39 13.21 2.75 9.95
C GLY A 39 13.61 3.40 11.27
N ALA A 40 14.37 4.49 11.21
CA ALA A 40 14.66 5.30 12.40
C ALA A 40 13.36 5.85 12.99
N PHE A 41 13.04 5.40 14.21
CA PHE A 41 11.84 5.78 14.97
C PHE A 41 11.89 7.26 15.34
N ARG A 42 11.34 8.11 14.47
CA ARG A 42 11.21 9.56 14.68
C ARG A 42 9.81 9.99 14.27
N PRO A 43 9.10 10.80 15.08
CA PRO A 43 7.75 11.28 14.74
C PRO A 43 7.70 11.92 13.36
N GLY A 44 6.70 11.53 12.56
CA GLY A 44 6.51 12.10 11.23
C GLY A 44 7.53 11.66 10.18
N ASN A 45 8.45 10.73 10.47
CA ASN A 45 9.28 10.14 9.42
C ASN A 45 8.45 9.24 8.50
N LEU A 46 8.94 8.95 7.28
CA LEU A 46 8.30 7.94 6.43
C LEU A 46 8.32 6.58 7.12
N THR A 47 7.18 5.90 7.16
CA THR A 47 7.07 4.49 7.56
C THR A 47 6.37 3.71 6.46
N ASN A 48 6.66 2.41 6.38
CA ASN A 48 6.03 1.54 5.41
C ASN A 48 5.72 0.17 6.00
N SER A 49 4.83 -0.55 5.33
CA SER A 49 4.51 -1.95 5.61
C SER A 49 4.08 -2.61 4.31
N THR A 50 4.68 -3.75 4.01
CA THR A 50 4.48 -4.49 2.76
C THR A 50 3.64 -5.72 3.03
N LEU A 51 2.57 -5.89 2.24
CA LEU A 51 1.69 -7.03 2.22
C LEU A 51 1.97 -7.87 0.96
N ARG A 52 2.23 -9.16 1.12
CA ARG A 52 2.29 -10.12 0.02
C ARG A 52 1.11 -11.04 0.06
N VAL A 53 0.51 -11.31 -1.09
CA VAL A 53 -0.67 -12.18 -1.23
C VAL A 53 -0.47 -13.12 -2.40
N ALA A 54 -0.76 -14.39 -2.23
CA ALA A 54 -0.68 -15.40 -3.28
C ALA A 54 -1.73 -16.50 -3.09
N ASP A 55 -2.06 -17.19 -4.18
CA ASP A 55 -2.90 -18.41 -4.16
C ASP A 55 -2.12 -19.64 -3.70
N GLU A 56 -0.80 -19.58 -3.72
CA GLU A 56 0.12 -20.65 -3.32
C GLU A 56 1.05 -20.19 -2.19
N VAL A 57 1.68 -21.14 -1.50
CA VAL A 57 2.60 -20.86 -0.39
C VAL A 57 3.73 -19.92 -0.84
N ILE A 58 3.90 -18.83 -0.11
CA ILE A 58 4.97 -17.87 -0.38
C ILE A 58 6.29 -18.39 0.22
N ILE A 59 7.23 -18.77 -0.67
CA ILE A 59 8.55 -19.26 -0.29
C ILE A 59 9.52 -18.12 0.01
N GLU A 60 9.44 -17.00 -0.72
CA GLU A 60 10.28 -15.82 -0.51
C GLU A 60 10.14 -15.29 0.92
N ARG A 61 11.25 -14.98 1.58
CA ARG A 61 11.28 -14.53 3.00
C ARG A 61 11.96 -13.19 3.20
N SER A 62 12.61 -12.65 2.16
CA SER A 62 13.21 -11.32 2.18
C SER A 62 12.26 -10.30 1.56
N GLU A 63 12.18 -9.10 2.16
CA GLU A 63 11.54 -7.92 1.55
C GLU A 63 12.55 -6.98 0.88
N ASN A 64 13.85 -7.23 1.07
CA ASN A 64 14.92 -6.41 0.48
C ASN A 64 14.87 -6.45 -1.05
N GLU A 65 15.07 -5.30 -1.69
CA GLU A 65 15.12 -5.15 -3.16
C GLU A 65 13.88 -5.67 -3.89
N THR A 66 12.71 -5.52 -3.28
CA THR A 66 11.41 -5.87 -3.87
C THR A 66 10.83 -4.72 -4.68
N THR A 67 10.06 -5.07 -5.71
CA THR A 67 9.35 -4.12 -6.55
C THR A 67 7.85 -4.31 -6.38
N PRO A 68 7.15 -3.47 -5.59
CA PRO A 68 5.72 -3.65 -5.37
C PRO A 68 4.91 -3.48 -6.66
N ASP A 69 3.79 -4.18 -6.73
CA ASP A 69 2.80 -4.01 -7.80
C ASP A 69 1.94 -2.77 -7.56
N VAL A 70 1.68 -2.48 -6.27
CA VAL A 70 0.84 -1.36 -5.84
C VAL A 70 1.45 -0.66 -4.64
N ILE A 71 1.41 0.67 -4.67
CA ILE A 71 1.73 1.52 -3.52
C ILE A 71 0.46 2.21 -3.05
N VAL A 72 0.14 2.08 -1.77
CA VAL A 72 -0.97 2.77 -1.11
C VAL A 72 -0.39 3.87 -0.24
N VAL A 73 -0.70 5.12 -0.55
CA VAL A 73 -0.25 6.29 0.21
C VAL A 73 -1.36 6.70 1.16
N LEU A 74 -1.14 6.46 2.46
CA LEU A 74 -2.08 6.81 3.53
C LEU A 74 -1.93 8.27 3.99
N ASP A 75 -0.79 8.90 3.72
CA ASP A 75 -0.51 10.29 4.09
C ASP A 75 0.01 11.09 2.89
N ASN A 76 -0.79 12.04 2.42
CA ASN A 76 -0.49 12.84 1.23
C ASN A 76 0.71 13.78 1.39
N SER A 77 1.15 14.09 2.62
CA SER A 77 2.35 14.91 2.82
C SER A 77 3.62 14.22 2.31
N LEU A 78 3.59 12.91 2.09
CA LEU A 78 4.71 12.13 1.57
C LEU A 78 5.06 12.49 0.11
N PHE A 79 4.08 12.90 -0.69
CA PHE A 79 4.29 13.32 -2.08
C PHE A 79 5.23 14.52 -2.19
N ALA A 80 5.23 15.41 -1.19
CA ALA A 80 6.06 16.61 -1.19
C ALA A 80 7.49 16.38 -0.67
N VAL A 81 7.74 15.31 0.08
CA VAL A 81 9.01 15.10 0.79
C VAL A 81 9.80 13.88 0.33
N SER A 82 9.20 12.98 -0.44
CA SER A 82 9.80 11.73 -0.85
C SER A 82 9.26 11.24 -2.18
N ASP A 83 10.07 10.45 -2.90
CA ASP A 83 9.60 9.75 -4.08
C ASP A 83 8.80 8.51 -3.70
N VAL A 84 7.47 8.65 -3.65
CA VAL A 84 6.56 7.54 -3.32
C VAL A 84 6.50 6.46 -4.40
N THR A 85 6.98 6.73 -5.62
CA THR A 85 6.97 5.77 -6.74
C THR A 85 8.26 4.97 -6.83
N LYS A 86 9.24 5.27 -5.98
CA LYS A 86 10.56 4.63 -6.03
C LYS A 86 10.45 3.12 -5.82
N GLY A 87 10.97 2.36 -6.78
CA GLY A 87 10.97 0.90 -6.76
C GLY A 87 9.66 0.26 -7.19
N LEU A 88 8.63 1.04 -7.56
CA LEU A 88 7.40 0.50 -8.13
C LEU A 88 7.69 -0.19 -9.47
N LYS A 89 7.02 -1.32 -9.73
CA LYS A 89 7.11 -1.99 -11.04
C LYS A 89 6.66 -1.06 -12.18
N PRO A 90 7.15 -1.26 -13.42
CA PRO A 90 6.65 -0.57 -14.59
C PRO A 90 5.12 -0.76 -14.72
N LYS A 91 4.37 0.33 -14.95
CA LYS A 91 2.89 0.33 -14.97
C LYS A 91 2.24 -0.09 -13.64
N GLY A 92 2.98 -0.04 -12.53
CA GLY A 92 2.44 -0.25 -11.20
C GLY A 92 1.38 0.79 -10.85
N LYS A 93 0.62 0.51 -9.80
CA LYS A 93 -0.49 1.38 -9.37
C LYS A 93 -0.12 2.17 -8.14
N VAL A 94 -0.57 3.42 -8.07
CA VAL A 94 -0.49 4.26 -6.88
C VAL A 94 -1.91 4.59 -6.46
N ILE A 95 -2.25 4.26 -5.21
CA ILE A 95 -3.55 4.55 -4.60
C ILE A 95 -3.32 5.64 -3.55
N ALA A 96 -4.12 6.71 -3.57
CA ALA A 96 -4.08 7.75 -2.55
C ALA A 96 -5.47 8.34 -2.30
N LEU A 97 -5.70 8.81 -1.07
CA LEU A 97 -7.01 9.31 -0.66
C LEU A 97 -7.09 10.83 -0.79
N GLY A 98 -8.16 11.34 -1.41
CA GLY A 98 -8.48 12.77 -1.43
C GLY A 98 -7.55 13.65 -2.26
N VAL A 99 -6.74 13.06 -3.13
CA VAL A 99 -5.82 13.75 -4.04
C VAL A 99 -5.98 13.22 -5.46
N THR A 100 -5.63 14.06 -6.42
CA THR A 100 -5.59 13.72 -7.84
C THR A 100 -4.17 13.35 -8.26
N LYS A 101 -4.04 12.79 -9.46
CA LYS A 101 -2.74 12.41 -10.07
C LYS A 101 -1.72 13.55 -10.16
N ASP A 102 -2.14 14.79 -10.02
CA ASP A 102 -1.31 15.99 -10.15
C ASP A 102 -0.19 16.03 -9.10
N VAL A 103 -0.39 15.36 -7.96
CA VAL A 103 0.63 15.23 -6.90
C VAL A 103 1.88 14.46 -7.32
N LEU A 104 1.81 13.71 -8.44
CA LEU A 104 2.95 12.95 -8.97
C LEU A 104 3.79 13.74 -9.99
N GLY A 105 3.29 14.88 -10.50
CA GLY A 105 3.97 15.67 -11.52
C GLY A 105 4.36 14.84 -12.76
N GLU A 106 5.62 14.94 -13.18
CA GLU A 106 6.15 14.23 -14.36
C GLU A 106 6.10 12.70 -14.21
N LYS A 107 6.15 12.17 -12.98
CA LYS A 107 6.16 10.72 -12.70
C LYS A 107 4.80 10.06 -12.94
N ALA A 108 3.76 10.85 -13.17
CA ALA A 108 2.43 10.34 -13.49
C ALA A 108 2.37 9.59 -14.84
N GLN A 109 3.33 9.79 -15.74
CA GLN A 109 3.30 9.20 -17.09
C GLN A 109 3.48 7.67 -17.08
N ASP A 110 4.22 7.14 -16.09
CA ASP A 110 4.62 5.73 -16.06
C ASP A 110 3.79 4.87 -15.09
N VAL A 111 2.84 5.48 -14.37
CA VAL A 111 2.08 4.84 -13.28
C VAL A 111 0.58 5.03 -13.43
N THR A 112 -0.17 4.02 -13.00
CA THR A 112 -1.63 4.12 -12.94
C THR A 112 -2.03 4.70 -11.59
N PHE A 113 -2.53 5.94 -11.58
CA PHE A 113 -2.99 6.59 -10.35
C PHE A 113 -4.48 6.34 -10.09
N ILE A 114 -4.81 5.91 -8.87
CA ILE A 114 -6.16 5.63 -8.41
C ILE A 114 -6.47 6.57 -7.24
N ALA A 115 -7.32 7.56 -7.48
CA ALA A 115 -7.82 8.43 -6.45
C ALA A 115 -8.98 7.76 -5.71
N VAL A 116 -8.92 7.74 -4.38
CA VAL A 116 -9.96 7.18 -3.50
C VAL A 116 -10.58 8.31 -2.68
N ASP A 117 -11.88 8.25 -2.43
CA ASP A 117 -12.56 9.21 -1.55
C ASP A 117 -12.09 8.99 -0.09
N PRO A 118 -11.65 10.03 0.64
CA PRO A 118 -11.30 9.92 2.06
C PRO A 118 -12.47 9.49 2.95
N SER A 119 -13.69 9.77 2.52
CA SER A 119 -14.92 9.50 3.24
C SER A 119 -15.36 8.08 2.94
N PHE A 120 -14.72 7.09 3.58
CA PHE A 120 -15.23 5.72 3.61
C PHE A 120 -16.63 5.73 4.23
N LYS A 121 -17.68 5.74 3.39
CA LYS A 121 -19.08 5.78 3.82
C LYS A 121 -19.49 4.39 4.31
N GLY A 122 -19.74 4.23 5.61
CA GLY A 122 -20.49 3.07 6.11
C GLY A 122 -19.98 2.35 7.36
N GLY A 123 -19.11 2.95 8.18
CA GLY A 123 -18.68 2.33 9.45
C GLY A 123 -17.88 1.03 9.28
N ALA A 124 -17.51 0.66 8.05
CA ALA A 124 -16.57 -0.40 7.76
C ALA A 124 -15.14 0.08 8.10
N ASP A 125 -14.30 -0.84 8.54
CA ASP A 125 -12.92 -0.55 8.86
C ASP A 125 -12.13 -0.17 7.58
N CYS A 126 -11.12 0.70 7.71
CA CYS A 126 -10.35 1.24 6.59
C CYS A 126 -9.73 0.14 5.71
N GLU A 127 -9.29 -0.95 6.34
CA GLU A 127 -8.77 -2.16 5.68
C GLU A 127 -9.75 -2.82 4.71
N ASP A 128 -11.04 -2.87 5.03
CA ASP A 128 -12.07 -3.48 4.19
C ASP A 128 -12.22 -2.69 2.88
N GLU A 129 -12.29 -1.37 2.98
CA GLU A 129 -12.41 -0.50 1.82
C GLU A 129 -11.15 -0.53 0.96
N LEU A 130 -9.96 -0.56 1.57
CA LEU A 130 -8.72 -0.75 0.84
C LEU A 130 -8.69 -2.08 0.08
N ILE A 131 -9.13 -3.19 0.70
CA ILE A 131 -9.24 -4.49 0.02
C ILE A 131 -10.24 -4.43 -1.14
N LYS A 132 -11.40 -3.79 -0.96
CA LYS A 132 -12.40 -3.61 -2.03
C LYS A 132 -11.81 -2.83 -3.20
N VAL A 133 -11.12 -1.72 -2.94
CA VAL A 133 -10.46 -0.91 -3.98
C VAL A 133 -9.42 -1.74 -4.73
N LEU A 134 -8.59 -2.52 -4.01
CA LEU A 134 -7.59 -3.39 -4.63
C LEU A 134 -8.23 -4.46 -5.53
N LYS A 135 -9.32 -5.09 -5.09
CA LYS A 135 -10.09 -6.07 -5.88
C LYS A 135 -10.72 -5.43 -7.13
N GLN A 136 -11.34 -4.25 -6.98
CA GLN A 136 -11.96 -3.50 -8.10
C GLN A 136 -10.96 -3.16 -9.21
N HIS A 137 -9.69 -2.95 -8.85
CA HIS A 137 -8.63 -2.62 -9.80
C HIS A 137 -7.77 -3.84 -10.21
N SER A 138 -8.30 -5.05 -10.02
CA SER A 138 -7.65 -6.33 -10.39
C SER A 138 -6.24 -6.46 -9.83
N VAL A 139 -6.05 -6.08 -8.56
CA VAL A 139 -4.79 -6.25 -7.83
C VAL A 139 -4.82 -7.54 -7.01
N LEU A 140 -5.94 -7.82 -6.33
CA LEU A 140 -6.14 -8.98 -5.46
C LEU A 140 -7.18 -9.95 -6.03
#